data_AF-A0A7W0VX93-F1
#
_entry.id   AF-A0A7W0VX93-F1
#
_cell.length_a   1.000
_cell.length_b   1.000
_cell.length_c   1.000
_cell.angle_alpha   90.00
_cell.angle_beta   90.00
_cell.angle_gamma   90.00
#
_symmetry.space_group_name_H-M   'P 1'
#
loop_
_entity.id
_entity.type
_entity.pdbx_description
1 polymer ?
#
loop_
_entity_poly.entity_id
_entity_poly.type
_entity_poly.pdbx_seq_one_letter_code
_entity_poly.pdbx_strand_id
1 'polypeptide(L)'
;MKEPPKAELVKEAPAEVEAANEPPVVARLVVEIRSDGSRTIARGAVEDVVNGQQTTIEARGNSPLQLALQLARVLTQLPRLGARSAVRGLLGFRRDKSNKP
;
A
#
# COMPACT_ATOMS: atom_id res chain seq x y z
N MET A 1 0.60 -2.31 -44.09
CA MET A 1 0.49 -1.70 -42.75
C MET A 1 0.92 -2.76 -41.74
N LYS A 2 1.97 -2.54 -40.95
CA LYS A 2 2.44 -3.51 -39.94
C LYS A 2 1.66 -3.26 -38.65
N GLU A 3 1.10 -4.32 -38.07
CA GLU A 3 0.40 -4.26 -36.78
C GLU A 3 1.35 -3.77 -35.67
N PRO A 4 0.88 -2.94 -34.72
CA PRO A 4 1.70 -2.55 -33.58
C PRO A 4 1.99 -3.79 -32.72
N PRO A 5 3.19 -3.89 -32.12
CA PRO A 5 3.52 -5.01 -31.25
C PRO A 5 2.53 -5.03 -30.08
N LYS A 6 1.87 -6.18 -29.88
CA LYS A 6 0.99 -6.43 -28.73
C LYS A 6 1.78 -6.14 -27.47
N ALA A 7 1.30 -5.19 -26.66
CA ALA A 7 1.84 -4.93 -25.34
C ALA A 7 1.76 -6.23 -24.53
N GLU A 8 2.90 -6.88 -24.33
CA GLU A 8 3.03 -8.02 -23.44
C GLU A 8 2.75 -7.51 -22.02
N LEU A 9 1.53 -7.75 -21.54
CA LEU A 9 1.13 -7.45 -20.17
C LEU A 9 2.14 -8.12 -19.24
N VAL A 10 2.75 -7.30 -18.40
CA VAL A 10 3.73 -7.69 -17.38
C VAL A 10 3.28 -8.98 -16.71
N LYS A 11 4.19 -9.96 -16.69
CA LYS A 11 4.00 -11.26 -16.03
C LYS A 11 3.31 -11.05 -14.68
N GLU A 12 2.30 -11.87 -14.45
CA GLU A 12 1.60 -12.04 -13.19
C GLU A 12 2.58 -11.85 -12.03
N ALA A 13 2.21 -11.00 -11.06
CA ALA A 13 3.05 -10.70 -9.92
C ALA A 13 3.58 -12.02 -9.34
N PRO A 14 4.88 -12.14 -9.03
CA PRO A 14 5.47 -13.39 -8.57
C PRO A 14 4.59 -13.97 -7.46
N ALA A 15 4.12 -15.19 -7.69
CA ALA A 15 3.31 -15.94 -6.73
C ALA A 15 4.03 -15.90 -5.38
N GLU A 16 3.34 -15.34 -4.38
CA GLU A 16 3.78 -15.20 -2.99
C GLU A 16 5.26 -14.85 -2.82
N VAL A 17 5.55 -13.58 -2.50
CA VAL A 17 6.66 -13.32 -1.60
C VAL A 17 6.37 -14.14 -0.34
N GLU A 18 6.97 -15.32 -0.21
CA GLU A 18 6.76 -16.22 0.92
C GLU A 18 7.07 -15.44 2.20
N ALA A 19 5.98 -15.08 2.87
CA ALA A 19 5.89 -14.15 3.98
C ALA A 19 6.41 -14.75 5.29
N ALA A 20 7.59 -15.36 5.28
CA ALA A 20 8.06 -16.05 6.48
C ALA A 20 8.46 -15.08 7.61
N ASN A 21 8.81 -13.82 7.30
CA ASN A 21 9.28 -12.83 8.30
C ASN A 21 8.91 -11.36 8.03
N GLU A 22 8.03 -11.05 7.06
CA GLU A 22 7.63 -9.66 6.80
C GLU A 22 6.47 -9.24 7.72
N PRO A 23 6.41 -7.96 8.17
CA PRO A 23 5.22 -7.42 8.82
C PRO A 23 3.98 -7.54 7.91
N PRO A 24 2.78 -7.65 8.49
CA PRO A 24 1.55 -7.73 7.71
C PRO A 24 1.34 -6.47 6.86
N VAL A 25 0.75 -6.65 5.68
CA VAL A 25 0.31 -5.53 4.84
C VAL A 25 -0.78 -4.76 5.58
N VAL A 26 -0.50 -3.50 5.91
CA VAL A 26 -1.42 -2.62 6.63
C VAL A 26 -2.03 -1.53 5.74
N ALA A 27 -1.40 -1.22 4.61
CA ALA A 27 -1.93 -0.29 3.62
C ALA A 27 -1.46 -0.64 2.21
N ARG A 28 -2.24 -0.22 1.21
CA ARG A 28 -1.86 -0.29 -0.22
C ARG A 28 -2.04 1.07 -0.87
N LEU A 29 -1.05 1.53 -1.62
CA LEU A 29 -1.09 2.78 -2.38
C LEU A 29 -0.95 2.46 -3.87
N VAL A 30 -1.91 2.89 -4.68
CA VAL A 30 -1.85 2.78 -6.14
C VAL A 30 -2.08 4.16 -6.73
N VAL A 31 -1.14 4.64 -7.55
CA VAL A 31 -1.24 5.93 -8.23
C VAL A 31 -0.77 5.84 -9.67
N GLU A 32 -1.50 6.50 -10.57
CA GLU A 32 -1.04 6.85 -11.91
C GLU A 32 -0.27 8.16 -11.84
N ILE A 33 0.92 8.22 -12.45
CA ILE A 33 1.72 9.45 -12.55
C ILE A 33 1.79 9.89 -14.01
N ARG A 34 1.36 11.12 -14.29
CA ARG A 34 1.45 11.77 -15.60
C ARG A 34 2.40 12.95 -15.52
N SER A 35 3.38 13.00 -16.41
CA SER A 35 4.37 14.08 -16.48
C SER A 35 4.61 14.52 -17.92
N ASP A 36 4.71 15.83 -18.14
CA ASP A 36 5.18 16.42 -19.41
C ASP A 36 6.58 17.08 -19.28
N GLY A 37 7.24 16.89 -18.13
CA GLY A 37 8.55 17.48 -17.82
C GLY A 37 8.47 18.86 -17.13
N SER A 38 7.35 19.57 -17.24
CA SER A 38 7.10 20.85 -16.55
C SER A 38 6.08 20.72 -15.43
N ARG A 39 5.17 19.76 -15.56
CA ARG A 39 4.08 19.50 -14.63
C ARG A 39 3.92 18.01 -14.43
N THR A 40 3.77 17.62 -13.17
CA THR A 40 3.52 16.24 -12.77
C THR A 40 2.26 16.15 -11.92
N ILE A 41 1.43 15.17 -12.22
CA ILE A 41 0.19 14.89 -11.49
C ILE A 41 0.19 13.40 -11.14
N ALA A 42 -0.07 13.06 -9.87
CA ALA A 42 -0.37 11.70 -9.44
C ALA A 42 -1.82 11.58 -8.99
N ARG A 43 -2.51 10.54 -9.44
CA ARG A 43 -3.91 10.26 -9.10
C ARG A 43 -4.12 8.80 -8.78
N GLY A 44 -4.87 8.50 -7.73
CA GLY A 44 -5.19 7.12 -7.40
C GLY A 44 -5.86 7.01 -6.04
N ALA A 45 -5.52 5.97 -5.30
CA ALA A 45 -6.12 5.71 -4.00
C ALA A 45 -5.14 5.04 -3.04
N VAL A 46 -5.41 5.23 -1.76
CA VAL A 46 -4.82 4.47 -0.67
C VAL A 46 -5.89 3.68 0.06
N GLU A 47 -5.59 2.43 0.32
CA GLU A 47 -6.41 1.49 1.10
C GLU A 47 -5.75 1.31 2.47
N ASP A 48 -6.51 1.55 3.53
CA ASP A 48 -6.21 1.09 4.89
C ASP A 48 -6.80 -0.32 5.04
N VAL A 49 -5.93 -1.33 4.95
CA VAL A 49 -6.32 -2.74 4.98
C VAL A 49 -6.85 -3.14 6.37
N VAL A 50 -6.43 -2.45 7.43
CA VAL A 50 -6.83 -2.75 8.80
C VAL A 50 -8.29 -2.33 9.06
N ASN A 51 -8.69 -1.18 8.52
CA ASN A 51 -10.01 -0.61 8.73
C ASN A 51 -10.96 -0.78 7.53
N GLY A 52 -10.49 -1.33 6.41
CA GLY A 52 -11.24 -1.47 5.16
C GLY A 52 -11.63 -0.13 4.53
N GLN A 53 -10.88 0.94 4.82
CA GLN A 53 -11.16 2.29 4.33
C GLN A 53 -10.33 2.59 3.08
N GLN A 54 -10.93 3.33 2.14
CA GLN A 54 -10.24 3.76 0.94
C GLN A 54 -10.38 5.27 0.76
N THR A 55 -9.26 5.94 0.47
CA THR A 55 -9.21 7.39 0.26
C THR A 55 -8.57 7.70 -1.08
N THR A 56 -9.21 8.57 -1.86
CA THR A 56 -8.66 9.06 -3.13
C THR A 56 -7.47 9.99 -2.88
N ILE A 57 -6.47 9.91 -3.74
CA ILE A 57 -5.26 10.74 -3.70
C ILE A 57 -5.16 11.54 -5.00
N GLU A 58 -4.92 12.84 -4.86
CA GLU A 58 -4.39 13.68 -5.92
C GLU A 58 -3.19 14.47 -5.39
N ALA A 59 -2.05 14.34 -6.07
CA ALA A 59 -0.85 15.12 -5.80
C ALA A 59 -0.37 15.82 -7.07
N ARG A 60 0.16 17.03 -6.93
CA ARG A 60 0.63 17.86 -8.05
C ARG A 60 1.96 18.49 -7.70
N GLY A 61 2.93 18.42 -8.61
CA GLY A 61 4.23 19.05 -8.44
C GLY A 61 4.81 19.51 -9.76
N ASN A 62 5.73 20.47 -9.70
CA ASN A 62 6.47 20.95 -10.87
C ASN A 62 7.82 20.21 -11.01
N SER A 63 8.08 19.21 -10.17
CA SER A 63 9.22 18.30 -10.25
C SER A 63 8.90 16.95 -9.60
N PRO A 64 9.64 15.87 -9.95
CA PRO A 64 9.47 14.56 -9.32
C PRO A 64 9.66 14.57 -7.80
N LEU A 65 10.61 15.36 -7.30
CA LEU A 65 10.88 15.48 -5.87
C LEU A 65 9.71 16.12 -5.12
N GLN A 66 9.11 17.18 -5.67
CA GLN A 66 7.92 17.80 -5.08
C GLN A 66 6.74 16.82 -5.02
N LEU A 67 6.55 16.02 -6.07
CA LEU A 67 5.51 14.99 -6.09
C LEU A 67 5.75 13.94 -4.98
N ALA A 68 6.98 13.43 -4.85
CA ALA A 68 7.33 12.45 -3.82
C ALA A 68 7.05 12.99 -2.40
N LEU A 69 7.40 14.24 -2.13
CA LEU A 69 7.11 14.90 -0.85
C LEU A 69 5.60 15.03 -0.59
N GLN A 70 4.79 15.32 -1.60
CA GLN A 70 3.34 15.36 -1.44
C GLN A 70 2.74 13.99 -1.16
N LEU A 71 3.18 12.95 -1.86
CA LEU A 71 2.73 11.58 -1.60
C LEU A 71 3.13 11.10 -0.21
N ALA A 72 4.35 11.43 0.25
CA ALA A 72 4.80 11.11 1.61
C ALA A 72 3.90 11.72 2.69
N ARG A 73 3.39 12.95 2.48
CA ARG A 73 2.43 13.57 3.42
C ARG A 73 1.15 12.78 3.53
N VAL A 74 0.64 12.22 2.44
CA VAL A 74 -0.57 11.39 2.48
C VAL A 74 -0.36 10.16 3.37
N LEU A 75 0.81 9.50 3.25
CA LEU A 75 1.15 8.36 4.11
C LEU A 75 1.18 8.73 5.60
N THR A 76 1.62 9.94 5.95
CA THR A 76 1.63 10.41 7.35
C THR A 76 0.24 10.77 7.90
N GLN A 77 -0.74 11.01 7.03
CA GLN A 77 -2.10 11.38 7.41
C GLN A 77 -3.04 10.18 7.55
N LEU A 78 -2.63 8.99 7.11
CA LEU A 78 -3.38 7.77 7.34
C LEU A 78 -3.55 7.55 8.85
N PRO A 79 -4.74 7.14 9.32
CA PRO A 79 -4.93 6.73 10.71
C PRO A 79 -3.81 5.75 11.05
N ARG A 80 -3.09 5.99 12.16
CA ARG A 80 -1.95 5.17 12.57
C ARG A 80 -2.32 3.69 12.46
N LEU A 81 -1.79 3.07 11.41
CA LEU A 81 -2.03 1.67 11.07
C LEU A 81 -1.70 0.86 12.32
N GLY A 82 -2.74 0.23 12.87
CA GLY A 82 -2.82 -0.06 14.29
C GLY A 82 -1.69 -0.97 14.80
N ALA A 83 -0.71 -0.38 15.49
CA ALA A 83 0.19 -1.10 16.41
C ALA A 83 -0.56 -1.94 17.47
N ARG A 84 -1.88 -1.73 17.61
CA ARG A 84 -2.78 -2.48 18.49
C ARG A 84 -3.17 -3.87 17.96
N SER A 85 -3.09 -4.12 16.66
CA SER A 85 -3.53 -5.41 16.07
C SER A 85 -2.50 -6.53 16.29
N ALA A 86 -1.19 -6.21 16.27
CA ALA A 86 -0.12 -7.18 16.53
C ALA A 86 -0.10 -7.68 18.00
N VAL A 87 -0.56 -6.86 18.95
CA VAL A 87 -0.55 -7.18 20.38
C VAL A 87 -1.61 -8.23 20.74
N ARG A 88 -2.73 -8.30 19.99
CA ARG A 88 -3.82 -9.25 20.27
C ARG A 88 -3.46 -10.70 19.89
N GLY A 89 -2.60 -10.89 18.88
CA GLY A 89 -2.08 -12.20 18.48
C GLY A 89 -1.13 -12.83 19.51
N LEU A 90 -0.32 -12.01 20.18
CA LEU A 90 0.62 -12.47 21.22
C LEU A 90 -0.04 -12.79 22.57
N LEU A 91 -1.17 -12.13 22.89
CA LEU A 91 -1.89 -12.35 24.16
C LEU A 91 -2.88 -13.52 24.12
N GLY A 92 -3.28 -13.99 22.94
CA GLY A 92 -4.21 -15.12 22.78
C GLY A 92 -3.63 -16.50 23.16
N PHE A 93 -2.30 -16.67 23.11
CA PHE A 93 -1.65 -17.96 23.36
C PHE A 93 -1.48 -18.34 24.84
N ARG A 94 -1.80 -17.46 25.80
CA ARG A 94 -1.58 -17.71 27.24
C ARG A 94 -2.76 -18.29 28.01
N ARG A 95 -3.89 -18.61 27.37
CA ARG A 95 -5.13 -18.97 28.11
C ARG A 95 -5.58 -20.42 27.99
N ASP A 96 -4.82 -21.32 27.36
CA ASP A 96 -5.26 -22.69 27.08
C ASP A 96 -4.44 -23.80 27.77
N LYS A 97 -3.96 -23.56 29.01
CA LYS A 97 -3.31 -24.60 29.84
C LYS A 97 -3.80 -24.68 31.28
N SER A 98 -4.98 -24.13 31.57
CA SER A 98 -5.61 -24.27 32.89
C SER A 98 -7.10 -24.59 32.76
N ASN A 99 -7.44 -25.73 32.17
CA ASN A 99 -8.61 -26.45 32.64
C ASN A 99 -8.37 -27.95 32.61
N LYS A 100 -8.44 -28.52 33.81
CA LYS A 100 -8.27 -29.93 34.15
C LYS A 100 -9.68 -30.56 34.26
N PRO A 101 -9.79 -31.89 34.29
CA PRO A 101 -9.82 -32.54 35.61
C PRO A 101 -8.61 -33.44 35.91
#